data_AF-A0A5B6ZTC9-F1
#
_entry.id   AF-A0A5B6ZTC9-F1
#
_cell.length_a   1.000
_cell.length_b   1.000
_cell.length_c   1.000
_cell.angle_alpha   90.00
_cell.angle_beta   90.00
_cell.angle_gamma   90.00
#
_symmetry.space_group_name_H-M   'P 1'
#
loop_
_entity.id
_entity.type
_entity.pdbx_description
1 polymer ?
#
loop_
_entity_poly.entity_id
_entity_poly.type
_entity_poly.pdbx_seq_one_letter_code
_entity_poly.pdbx_strand_id
1 'polypeptide(L)'
;MGSSPKSSVSRPMRRRPNSQRQRFHRAQKVSRTVVNGRGRRICSSPACSSVSDKLEALKNLIPAHSGEIKADQLFQETADYIVLLRTRVLILQRLIDFYGSSEDQNALQS
;
A
#
# COMPACT_ATOMS: atom_id res chain seq x y z
N MET A 1 -65.37 39.76 57.38
CA MET A 1 -65.84 38.77 56.39
C MET A 1 -64.96 38.94 55.17
N GLY A 2 -64.12 38.02 54.72
CA GLY A 2 -64.10 36.57 54.81
C GLY A 2 -63.93 36.08 53.38
N SER A 3 -62.70 35.79 52.93
CA SER A 3 -62.45 35.18 51.61
C SER A 3 -61.03 34.57 51.54
N SER A 4 -60.94 33.28 51.83
CA SER A 4 -60.12 32.34 51.02
C SER A 4 -61.12 31.66 50.06
N PRO A 5 -60.77 31.14 48.85
CA PRO A 5 -59.65 30.20 48.66
C PRO A 5 -58.95 30.13 47.26
N LYS A 6 -57.77 29.49 47.32
CA LYS A 6 -57.14 28.47 46.45
C LYS A 6 -57.49 28.31 44.96
N SER A 7 -56.39 28.12 44.22
CA SER A 7 -56.16 27.22 43.06
C SER A 7 -56.35 27.81 41.64
N SER A 8 -55.24 28.20 41.04
CA SER A 8 -55.10 28.28 39.58
C SER A 8 -54.28 27.08 39.09
N VAL A 9 -54.92 26.27 38.25
CA VAL A 9 -54.26 25.28 37.41
C VAL A 9 -53.36 26.01 36.42
N SER A 10 -52.08 25.67 36.37
CA SER A 10 -51.22 25.97 35.22
C SER A 10 -50.11 24.94 35.14
N ARG A 11 -50.26 24.00 34.20
CA ARG A 11 -49.21 23.08 33.76
C ARG A 11 -48.11 23.88 33.05
N PRO A 12 -46.85 23.86 33.50
CA PRO A 12 -45.75 24.37 32.70
C PRO A 12 -45.23 23.28 31.78
N MET A 13 -45.46 23.52 30.50
CA MET A 13 -44.84 22.88 29.33
C MET A 13 -43.32 22.70 29.56
N ARG A 14 -42.85 21.44 29.66
CA ARG A 14 -41.42 21.12 29.73
C ARG A 14 -40.74 21.54 28.42
N ARG A 15 -40.16 22.74 28.43
CA ARG A 15 -39.25 23.24 27.41
C ARG A 15 -38.03 22.31 27.35
N ARG A 16 -37.80 21.71 26.18
CA ARG A 16 -36.56 20.99 25.84
C ARG A 16 -35.38 21.97 25.94
N PRO A 17 -34.34 21.70 26.74
CA PRO A 17 -33.10 22.44 26.65
C PRO A 17 -32.23 21.85 25.53
N ASN A 18 -32.12 22.65 24.49
CA ASN A 18 -31.01 22.82 23.56
C ASN A 18 -29.66 22.27 24.09
N SER A 19 -29.22 21.10 23.64
CA SER A 19 -27.89 20.56 23.94
C SER A 19 -26.88 21.07 22.90
N GLN A 20 -26.45 22.31 23.08
CA GLN A 20 -25.28 22.81 22.39
C GLN A 20 -24.49 23.66 23.37
N ARG A 21 -23.52 23.03 24.05
CA ARG A 21 -22.16 23.56 24.21
C ARG A 21 -21.31 22.70 25.14
N GLN A 22 -20.10 22.44 24.63
CA GLN A 22 -18.83 22.32 25.33
C GLN A 22 -18.65 21.04 26.17
N ARG A 23 -17.94 20.06 25.60
CA ARG A 23 -16.47 19.94 25.68
C ARG A 23 -16.01 19.97 27.15
N PHE A 24 -15.56 18.82 27.62
CA PHE A 24 -14.16 18.56 27.99
C PHE A 24 -14.10 17.44 29.04
N HIS A 25 -13.24 16.46 28.74
CA HIS A 25 -12.75 15.40 29.62
C HIS A 25 -13.72 14.26 29.96
N ARG A 26 -13.40 13.04 29.49
CA ARG A 26 -12.55 12.08 30.23
C ARG A 26 -12.95 10.64 29.87
N ALA A 27 -11.92 9.83 29.64
CA ALA A 27 -11.93 8.37 29.61
C ALA A 27 -12.53 7.67 28.38
N GLN A 28 -11.77 7.66 27.28
CA GLN A 28 -11.60 6.42 26.53
C GLN A 28 -10.18 5.92 26.73
N LYS A 29 -10.06 4.94 27.62
CA LYS A 29 -8.88 4.07 27.73
C LYS A 29 -8.88 3.19 26.48
N VAL A 30 -8.12 3.59 25.47
CA VAL A 30 -7.65 2.67 24.43
C VAL A 30 -6.16 2.50 24.70
N SER A 31 -5.79 1.30 25.12
CA SER A 31 -4.41 0.88 25.36
C SER A 31 -3.54 1.32 24.20
N ARG A 32 -2.62 2.26 24.47
CA ARG A 32 -1.47 2.47 23.61
C ARG A 32 -0.52 1.30 23.89
N THR A 33 -0.60 0.28 23.05
CA THR A 33 0.50 -0.67 22.92
C THR A 33 1.69 0.13 22.43
N VAL A 34 2.64 0.39 23.33
CA VAL A 34 3.94 0.96 22.99
C VAL A 34 4.71 -0.15 22.30
N VAL A 35 4.56 -0.26 20.98
CA VAL A 35 5.47 -1.03 20.14
C VAL A 35 6.74 -0.18 19.99
N ASN A 36 7.66 -0.35 20.93
CA ASN A 36 9.04 -0.01 20.71
C ASN A 36 9.58 -0.91 19.59
N GLY A 37 10.04 -0.30 18.49
CA GLY A 37 10.80 -1.00 17.46
C GLY A 37 10.19 -0.90 16.08
N ARG A 38 10.72 0.04 15.28
CA ARG A 38 10.84 -0.05 13.82
C ARG A 38 9.54 -0.37 13.07
N GLY A 39 8.48 0.37 13.35
CA GLY A 39 7.33 0.49 12.45
C GLY A 39 7.72 1.25 11.18
N ARG A 40 8.37 0.55 10.24
CA ARG A 40 8.62 0.97 8.86
C ARG A 40 7.30 1.44 8.28
N ARG A 41 7.08 2.76 8.23
CA ARG A 41 6.04 3.33 7.36
C ARG A 41 6.43 2.92 5.95
N ILE A 42 5.76 1.89 5.42
CA ILE A 42 5.80 1.57 4.00
C ILE A 42 5.03 2.71 3.32
N CYS A 43 5.68 3.86 3.22
CA CYS A 43 5.35 4.84 2.21
C CYS A 43 5.84 4.21 0.90
N SER A 44 4.99 3.44 0.24
CA SER A 44 5.18 2.91 -1.11
C SER A 44 5.10 4.04 -2.14
N SER A 45 5.88 5.10 -1.90
CA SER A 45 6.23 6.08 -2.91
C SER A 45 7.63 5.69 -3.42
N PRO A 46 7.82 5.44 -4.73
CA PRO A 46 9.12 5.07 -5.30
C PRO A 46 10.20 6.16 -5.09
N ALA A 47 9.79 7.37 -4.69
CA ALA A 47 10.68 8.49 -4.40
C ALA A 47 11.32 8.44 -3.00
N CYS A 48 10.79 7.65 -2.06
CA CYS A 48 11.21 7.69 -0.65
C CYS A 48 11.91 6.41 -0.16
N SER A 49 12.21 5.45 -1.04
CA SER A 49 12.93 4.23 -0.65
C SER A 49 14.41 4.50 -0.42
N SER A 50 14.94 4.00 0.70
CA SER A 50 16.36 4.14 1.01
C SER A 50 17.20 3.35 0.00
N VAL A 51 18.47 3.73 -0.16
CA VAL A 51 19.40 3.01 -1.04
C VAL A 51 19.51 1.54 -0.62
N SER A 52 19.47 1.25 0.68
CA SER A 52 19.45 -0.12 1.21
C SER A 52 18.25 -0.91 0.69
N ASP A 53 17.05 -0.33 0.71
CA ASP A 53 15.84 -1.01 0.24
C ASP A 53 15.91 -1.29 -1.27
N LYS A 54 16.49 -0.36 -2.05
CA LYS A 54 16.70 -0.55 -3.50
C LYS A 54 17.71 -1.66 -3.78
N LEU A 55 18.80 -1.75 -3.01
CA LEU A 55 19.80 -2.80 -3.15
C LEU A 55 19.27 -4.17 -2.73
N GLU A 56 18.46 -4.22 -1.67
CA GLU A 56 17.78 -5.45 -1.25
C GLU A 56 16.78 -5.92 -2.30
N ALA A 57 15.97 -5.01 -2.84
CA ALA A 57 15.08 -5.33 -3.95
C ALA A 57 15.84 -5.83 -5.19
N LEU A 58 16.98 -5.22 -5.51
CA LEU A 58 17.81 -5.64 -6.63
C LEU A 58 18.37 -7.07 -6.42
N LYS A 59 18.84 -7.38 -5.21
CA LYS A 59 19.32 -8.73 -4.85
C LYS A 59 18.26 -9.80 -5.11
N ASN A 60 17.00 -9.53 -4.75
CA ASN A 60 15.89 -10.46 -4.91
C ASN A 60 15.51 -10.76 -6.38
N LEU A 61 15.98 -9.96 -7.34
CA LEU A 61 15.71 -10.17 -8.77
C LEU A 61 16.74 -11.07 -9.46
N ILE A 62 17.89 -11.31 -8.84
CA ILE A 62 18.98 -12.08 -9.45
C ILE A 62 18.85 -13.55 -9.02
N PRO A 63 18.74 -14.52 -9.95
CA PRO A 63 18.41 -15.91 -9.63
C PRO A 63 19.43 -16.67 -8.77
N ALA A 64 20.65 -16.17 -8.63
CA ALA A 64 21.78 -16.93 -8.08
C ALA A 64 22.06 -16.66 -6.59
N HIS A 65 21.35 -15.72 -5.95
CA HIS A 65 21.94 -15.07 -4.79
C HIS A 65 20.98 -14.81 -3.63
N SER A 66 21.19 -15.56 -2.54
CA SER A 66 20.49 -15.47 -1.26
C SER A 66 21.39 -15.00 -0.09
N GLY A 67 22.61 -14.53 -0.38
CA GLY A 67 23.63 -14.19 0.61
C GLY A 67 24.05 -12.70 0.67
N GLU A 68 24.96 -12.39 1.59
CA GLU A 68 25.60 -11.07 1.70
C GLU A 68 26.59 -10.84 0.55
N ILE A 69 26.19 -10.00 -0.40
CA ILE A 69 27.00 -9.62 -1.57
C ILE A 69 27.31 -8.13 -1.50
N LYS A 70 28.54 -7.79 -1.86
CA LYS A 70 29.02 -6.42 -2.01
C LYS A 70 28.36 -5.75 -3.22
N ALA A 71 28.21 -4.42 -3.17
CA ALA A 71 27.54 -3.68 -4.24
C ALA A 71 28.18 -3.90 -5.62
N ASP A 72 29.51 -3.92 -5.71
CA ASP A 72 30.22 -4.06 -7.00
C ASP A 72 29.91 -5.40 -7.69
N GLN A 73 29.93 -6.50 -6.93
CA GLN A 73 29.59 -7.81 -7.44
C GLN A 73 28.09 -7.90 -7.81
N LEU A 74 27.22 -7.31 -6.99
CA LEU A 74 25.79 -7.25 -7.28
C LEU A 74 25.53 -6.56 -8.63
N PHE A 75 26.22 -5.47 -8.92
CA PHE A 75 26.07 -4.76 -10.20
C PHE A 75 26.62 -5.55 -11.38
N GLN A 76 27.75 -6.25 -11.20
CA GLN A 76 28.30 -7.11 -12.24
C GLN A 76 27.33 -8.25 -12.60
N GLU A 77 26.84 -8.97 -11.61
CA GLU A 77 25.89 -10.06 -11.84
C GLU A 77 24.56 -9.56 -12.41
N THR A 78 24.12 -8.36 -12.00
CA THR A 78 22.96 -7.71 -12.60
C THR A 78 23.19 -7.45 -14.08
N ALA A 79 24.37 -6.93 -14.46
CA ALA A 79 24.71 -6.64 -15.85
C ALA A 79 24.71 -7.93 -16.68
N ASP A 80 25.35 -8.99 -16.17
CA ASP A 80 25.38 -10.30 -16.81
C ASP A 80 23.97 -10.86 -16.99
N TYR A 81 23.12 -10.74 -15.95
CA TYR A 81 21.75 -11.22 -16.01
C TYR A 81 20.88 -10.42 -17.00
N ILE A 82 21.06 -9.10 -17.10
CA ILE A 82 20.39 -8.27 -18.10
C ILE A 82 20.76 -8.72 -19.51
N VAL A 83 22.05 -8.96 -19.77
CA VAL A 83 22.52 -9.43 -21.08
C VAL A 83 21.92 -10.81 -21.39
N LEU A 84 21.94 -11.74 -20.43
CA LEU A 84 21.33 -13.06 -20.57
C LEU A 84 19.85 -12.98 -20.92
N LEU A 85 19.08 -12.16 -20.20
CA LEU A 85 17.65 -11.98 -20.46
C LEU A 85 17.40 -11.39 -21.85
N ARG A 86 18.16 -10.36 -22.25
CA ARG A 86 18.05 -9.75 -23.58
C ARG A 86 18.32 -10.77 -24.69
N THR A 87 19.37 -11.58 -24.53
CA THR A 87 19.71 -12.63 -25.49
C THR A 87 18.60 -13.68 -25.58
N ARG A 88 18.04 -14.12 -24.45
CA ARG A 88 16.91 -15.07 -24.43
C ARG A 88 15.69 -14.50 -25.15
N VAL A 89 15.33 -13.25 -24.89
CA VAL A 89 14.21 -12.58 -25.57
C VAL A 89 14.46 -12.50 -27.08
N LEU A 90 15.69 -12.12 -27.48
CA LEU A 90 16.05 -12.05 -28.90
C LEU A 90 15.92 -13.40 -29.59
N ILE A 91 16.42 -14.48 -28.98
CA ILE A 91 16.30 -15.84 -29.54
C ILE A 91 14.82 -16.22 -29.69
N LEU A 92 14.01 -15.99 -28.66
CA LEU A 92 12.58 -16.31 -28.71
C LEU A 92 11.86 -15.51 -29.81
N GLN A 93 12.17 -14.22 -29.97
CA GLN A 93 11.64 -13.40 -31.07
C GLN A 93 12.03 -13.98 -32.42
N ARG A 94 13.29 -14.37 -32.63
CA ARG A 94 13.73 -15.00 -33.89
C ARG A 94 13.03 -16.31 -34.18
N LEU A 95 12.79 -17.12 -33.15
CA LEU A 95 12.03 -18.38 -33.30
C LEU A 95 10.59 -18.08 -33.70
N ILE A 96 9.95 -17.08 -33.08
CA ILE A 96 8.60 -16.65 -33.47
C ILE A 96 8.59 -16.12 -34.91
N ASP A 97 9.56 -15.30 -35.31
CA ASP A 97 9.62 -14.80 -36.69
C ASP A 97 9.77 -15.95 -37.70
N PHE A 98 10.63 -16.92 -37.39
CA PHE A 98 10.90 -18.05 -38.27
C PHE A 98 9.70 -19.01 -38.39
N TYR A 99 9.07 -19.37 -37.27
CA TYR A 99 7.98 -20.35 -37.25
C TYR A 99 6.59 -19.71 -37.43
N GLY A 100 6.39 -18.49 -36.95
CA GLY A 100 5.13 -17.74 -37.06
C GLY A 100 4.85 -17.20 -38.47
N SER A 101 5.87 -17.00 -39.30
CA SER A 101 5.69 -16.64 -40.72
C SER A 101 5.23 -17.80 -41.60
N SER A 102 5.11 -19.02 -41.07
CA SER A 102 4.70 -20.21 -41.83
C SER A 102 3.18 -20.40 -41.95
N GLU A 103 2.39 -19.67 -41.16
CA GLU A 103 0.91 -19.78 -41.21
C GLU A 103 0.31 -19.03 -42.42
N ASP A 104 0.98 -18.00 -42.92
CA ASP A 104 0.48 -17.18 -44.04
C ASP A 104 0.60 -17.86 -45.42
N GLN A 105 1.49 -18.85 -45.59
CA GLN A 105 1.66 -19.54 -46.89
C GLN A 105 0.68 -20.70 -47.12
N ASN A 106 0.09 -21.27 -46.07
CA ASN A 106 -0.90 -22.35 -46.21
C ASN A 106 -2.34 -21.83 -46.42
N ALA A 107 -2.63 -20.56 -46.14
CA ALA A 107 -3.96 -19.97 -46.30
C ALA A 107 -4.28 -19.50 -47.74
N LEU A 108 -3.29 -19.48 -48.65
CA LEU A 108 -3.47 -19.08 -50.06
C LEU A 108 -3.45 -20.27 -51.04
N GLN A 109 -3.45 -21.51 -50.54
CA GLN A 109 -3.49 -22.73 -51.35
C GLN A 109 -4.71 -23.64 -51.07
N SER A 110 -5.72 -23.18 -50.33
CA SER A 110 -7.00 -23.89 -50.15
C SER A 110 -8.17 -23.15 -50.78
#